data_AF-A0A258HI23-F1
#
_entry.id   AF-A0A258HI23-F1
#
_cell.length_a   1.000
_cell.length_b   1.000
_cell.length_c   1.000
_cell.angle_alpha   90.00
_cell.angle_beta   90.00
_cell.angle_gamma   90.00
#
_symmetry.space_group_name_H-M   'P 1'
#
loop_
_entity.id
_entity.type
_entity.pdbx_description
1 polymer ?
#
loop_
_entity_poly.entity_id
_entity_poly.type
_entity_poly.pdbx_seq_one_letter_code
_entity_poly.pdbx_strand_id
1 'polypeptide(L)'
;VEQAIARVDARHVLAIGHPFIDIWQAVRPAAVGIAAWPDVPRGQDWKTGTCRALGWPHESAADRAAAWRRIRGSVRGYADLDPALLGRVEQLIDFVTAE
;
A
#
# COMPACT_ATOMS: atom_id res chain seq x y z
N VAL A 1 -14.54 -2.33 -11.58
CA VAL A 1 -15.06 -2.57 -10.21
C VAL A 1 -16.56 -2.28 -10.16
N GLU A 2 -17.02 -1.07 -10.51
CA GLU A 2 -18.46 -0.71 -10.52
C GLU A 2 -19.35 -1.70 -11.29
N GLN A 3 -18.97 -2.11 -12.50
CA GLN A 3 -19.75 -3.09 -13.27
C GLN A 3 -19.86 -4.46 -12.62
N ALA A 4 -18.90 -4.86 -11.78
CA ALA A 4 -18.96 -6.11 -11.05
C ALA A 4 -19.87 -5.99 -9.82
N ILE A 5 -19.85 -4.83 -9.14
CA ILE A 5 -20.70 -4.53 -7.99
C ILE A 5 -22.18 -4.42 -8.39
N ALA A 6 -22.46 -3.91 -9.59
CA ALA A 6 -23.82 -3.80 -10.11
C ALA A 6 -24.55 -5.15 -10.25
N ARG A 7 -23.86 -6.28 -10.12
CA ARG A 7 -24.40 -7.64 -10.26
C ARG A 7 -24.56 -8.39 -8.94
N VAL A 8 -24.28 -7.75 -7.80
CA VAL A 8 -24.36 -8.35 -6.46
C VAL A 8 -25.29 -7.54 -5.57
N ASP A 9 -25.78 -8.14 -4.49
CA ASP A 9 -26.53 -7.40 -3.47
C ASP A 9 -25.59 -6.43 -2.74
N ALA A 10 -25.82 -5.13 -2.94
CA ALA A 10 -25.00 -4.06 -2.39
C ALA A 10 -24.99 -4.03 -0.84
N ARG A 11 -25.92 -4.71 -0.17
CA ARG A 11 -25.91 -4.86 1.30
C ARG A 11 -24.78 -5.75 1.80
N HIS A 12 -24.25 -6.63 0.94
CA HIS A 12 -23.25 -7.63 1.32
C HIS A 12 -21.87 -7.38 0.69
N VAL A 13 -21.73 -6.34 -0.12
CA VAL A 13 -20.46 -6.01 -0.79
C VAL A 13 -20.15 -4.52 -0.70
N LEU A 14 -19.02 -4.19 -0.08
CA LEU A 14 -18.40 -2.87 -0.10
C LEU A 14 -17.11 -2.90 -0.91
N ALA A 15 -16.96 -1.98 -1.86
CA ALA A 15 -15.70 -1.74 -2.54
C ALA A 15 -15.22 -0.31 -2.31
N ILE A 16 -14.03 -0.20 -1.72
CA ILE A 16 -13.35 1.06 -1.45
C ILE A 16 -11.87 0.90 -1.80
N GLY A 17 -11.12 2.00 -1.83
CA GLY A 17 -9.71 1.97 -2.20
C GLY A 17 -8.90 3.07 -1.55
N HIS A 18 -7.59 2.91 -1.66
CA HIS A 18 -6.57 3.85 -1.20
C HIS A 18 -5.80 4.42 -2.42
N PRO A 19 -5.12 5.57 -2.29
CA PRO A 19 -4.40 6.19 -3.42
C PRO A 19 -3.10 5.47 -3.81
N PHE A 20 -2.64 4.52 -3.00
CA PHE A 20 -1.35 3.84 -3.20
C PHE A 20 -1.37 2.81 -4.31
N ILE A 21 -0.25 2.70 -5.02
CA ILE A 21 -0.04 1.67 -6.05
C ILE A 21 0.26 0.31 -5.40
N ASP A 22 0.96 0.32 -4.27
CA ASP A 22 1.34 -0.86 -3.50
C ASP A 22 1.22 -0.55 -2.01
N ILE A 23 0.89 -1.56 -1.19
CA ILE A 23 0.69 -1.40 0.25
C ILE A 23 1.93 -0.85 0.97
N TRP A 24 3.14 -1.12 0.45
CA TRP A 24 4.37 -0.58 1.02
C TRP A 24 4.45 0.94 0.96
N GLN A 25 3.83 1.57 -0.05
CA GLN A 25 3.77 3.02 -0.20
C GLN A 25 2.94 3.70 0.91
N ALA A 26 2.07 2.94 1.58
CA ALA A 26 1.28 3.45 2.69
C ALA A 26 2.10 3.63 3.98
N VAL A 27 3.33 3.11 4.05
CA VAL A 27 4.25 3.39 5.16
C VAL A 27 4.78 4.82 5.01
N ARG A 28 4.73 5.61 6.07
CA ARG A 28 5.22 7.00 6.06
C ARG A 28 6.71 7.03 5.70
N PRO A 29 7.15 7.92 4.79
CA PRO A 29 8.57 8.07 4.43
C PRO A 29 9.51 8.19 5.63
N ALA A 30 9.10 8.94 6.66
CA ALA A 30 9.86 9.14 7.88
C ALA A 30 10.15 7.84 8.65
N ALA A 31 9.21 6.88 8.67
CA ALA A 31 9.43 5.58 9.32
C ALA A 31 10.55 4.80 8.60
N VAL A 32 10.56 4.83 7.27
CA VAL A 32 11.55 4.14 6.42
C VAL A 32 12.91 4.87 6.38
N GLY A 33 12.95 6.14 6.81
CA GLY A 33 14.13 7.00 6.75
C GLY A 33 14.41 7.55 5.34
N ILE A 34 13.36 7.78 4.55
CA ILE A 34 13.45 8.41 3.21
C ILE A 34 12.69 9.75 3.23
N ALA A 35 13.10 10.69 2.37
CA ALA A 35 12.45 12.01 2.31
C ALA A 35 11.01 11.93 1.77
N ALA A 36 10.81 11.14 0.73
CA ALA A 36 9.52 10.86 0.11
C ALA A 36 9.58 9.53 -0.65
N TRP A 37 8.42 8.96 -0.95
CA TRP A 37 8.33 7.88 -1.94
C TRP A 37 8.63 8.44 -3.34
N PRO A 38 9.38 7.71 -4.18
CA PRO A 38 9.64 8.14 -5.54
C PRO A 38 8.39 7.98 -6.42
N ASP A 39 8.25 8.87 -7.39
CA ASP A 39 7.27 8.72 -8.47
C ASP A 39 7.78 7.67 -9.46
N VAL A 40 7.08 6.54 -9.57
CA VAL A 40 7.35 5.52 -10.58
C VAL A 40 6.43 5.76 -11.79
N PRO A 41 6.99 5.98 -13.00
CA PRO A 41 6.18 6.20 -14.19
C PRO A 41 5.24 5.03 -14.48
N ARG A 42 4.06 5.34 -15.02
CA ARG A 42 3.10 4.32 -15.48
C ARG A 42 3.75 3.41 -16.52
N GLY A 43 3.38 2.13 -16.49
CA GLY A 43 3.95 1.09 -17.35
C GLY A 43 5.24 0.47 -16.82
N GLN A 44 5.78 0.97 -15.70
CA GLN A 44 6.91 0.35 -15.00
C GLN A 44 6.42 -0.43 -13.78
N ASP A 45 7.08 -1.55 -13.47
CA ASP A 45 6.85 -2.26 -12.22
C ASP A 45 7.20 -1.34 -11.04
N TRP A 46 6.20 -1.05 -10.21
CA TRP A 46 6.35 -0.10 -9.10
C TRP A 46 7.44 -0.52 -8.13
N LYS A 47 7.52 -1.82 -7.81
CA LYS A 47 8.48 -2.38 -6.85
C LYS A 47 9.92 -2.17 -7.30
N THR A 48 10.22 -2.55 -8.53
CA THR A 48 11.53 -2.37 -9.16
C THR A 48 11.86 -0.90 -9.35
N GLY A 49 10.90 -0.09 -9.82
CA GLY A 49 11.06 1.34 -10.04
C GLY A 49 11.39 2.08 -8.74
N THR A 50 10.70 1.77 -7.65
CA THR A 50 10.93 2.34 -6.32
C THR A 50 12.31 2.00 -5.80
N CYS A 51 12.72 0.73 -5.83
CA CYS A 51 14.06 0.34 -5.40
C CYS A 51 15.14 1.05 -6.24
N ARG A 52 15.00 1.09 -7.56
CA ARG A 52 15.95 1.77 -8.45
C ARG A 52 16.06 3.27 -8.12
N ALA A 53 14.94 3.96 -7.93
CA ALA A 53 14.93 5.39 -7.63
C ALA A 53 15.53 5.73 -6.25
N LEU A 54 15.37 4.83 -5.28
CA LEU A 54 15.96 4.96 -3.95
C LEU A 54 17.41 4.44 -3.87
N GLY A 55 17.98 3.96 -4.98
CA GLY A 55 19.33 3.38 -5.02
C GLY A 55 19.45 2.05 -4.27
N TRP A 56 18.35 1.33 -4.07
CA TRP A 56 18.33 0.02 -3.44
C TRP A 56 18.55 -1.10 -4.47
N PRO A 57 19.12 -2.25 -4.04
CA PRO A 57 19.21 -3.44 -4.88
C PRO A 57 17.84 -3.84 -5.47
N HIS A 58 17.81 -4.27 -6.73
CA HIS A 58 16.55 -4.55 -7.44
C HIS A 58 16.63 -5.59 -8.58
N GLU A 59 17.79 -6.22 -8.81
CA GLU A 59 17.97 -7.13 -9.94
C GLU A 59 17.27 -8.47 -9.72
N SER A 60 17.21 -8.94 -8.47
CA SER A 60 16.65 -10.23 -8.12
C SER A 60 15.38 -10.15 -7.26
N ALA A 61 14.67 -11.27 -7.16
CA ALA A 61 13.58 -11.41 -6.21
C ALA A 61 14.07 -11.29 -4.75
N ALA A 62 15.30 -11.72 -4.46
CA ALA A 62 15.92 -11.62 -3.14
C ALA A 62 16.15 -10.16 -2.75
N ASP A 63 16.57 -9.32 -3.70
CA ASP A 63 16.76 -7.88 -3.49
C ASP A 63 15.44 -7.18 -3.14
N ARG A 64 14.40 -7.46 -3.92
CA ARG A 64 13.04 -6.95 -3.63
C ARG A 64 12.58 -7.41 -2.26
N ALA A 65 12.76 -8.69 -1.93
CA ALA A 65 12.41 -9.22 -0.61
C ALA A 65 13.17 -8.52 0.53
N ALA A 66 14.44 -8.15 0.33
CA ALA A 66 15.22 -7.39 1.30
C ALA A 66 14.67 -5.96 1.50
N ALA A 67 14.28 -5.27 0.43
CA ALA A 67 13.65 -3.96 0.50
C ALA A 67 12.33 -4.01 1.31
N TRP A 68 11.46 -4.99 1.05
CA TRP A 68 10.21 -5.14 1.77
C TRP A 68 10.41 -5.52 3.24
N ARG A 69 11.41 -6.35 3.55
CA ARG A 69 11.81 -6.63 4.95
C ARG A 69 12.29 -5.37 5.65
N ARG A 70 13.09 -4.53 4.99
CA ARG A 70 13.54 -3.24 5.53
C ARG A 70 12.35 -2.34 5.87
N ILE A 71 11.42 -2.15 4.93
CA ILE A 71 10.23 -1.32 5.13
C ILE A 71 9.37 -1.88 6.27
N ARG A 72 9.06 -3.18 6.25
CA ARG A 72 8.29 -3.83 7.34
C ARG A 72 8.96 -3.68 8.71
N GLY A 73 10.29 -3.81 8.77
CA GLY A 73 11.06 -3.66 10.00
C GLY A 73 11.10 -2.24 10.55
N SER A 74 10.69 -1.24 9.76
CA SER A 74 10.62 0.16 10.17
C SER A 74 9.31 0.55 10.86
N VAL A 75 8.24 -0.20 10.62
CA VAL A 75 6.91 0.05 11.21
C VAL A 75 6.90 -0.39 12.68
N ARG A 76 6.44 0.50 13.56
CA ARG A 76 6.27 0.27 15.01
C ARG A 76 4.81 0.32 15.44
N GLY A 77 3.94 0.93 14.64
CA GLY A 77 2.50 0.92 14.88
C GLY A 77 1.72 1.63 13.78
N TYR A 78 0.42 1.78 13.99
CA TYR A 78 -0.48 2.44 13.04
C TYR A 78 -0.05 3.88 12.72
N ALA A 79 0.61 4.57 13.65
CA ALA A 79 1.08 5.94 13.45
C ALA A 79 2.12 6.07 12.31
N ASP A 80 2.80 4.97 11.97
CA ASP A 80 3.75 4.92 10.85
C ASP A 80 3.07 4.68 9.50
N LEU A 81 1.74 4.56 9.47
CA LEU A 81 0.97 4.36 8.26
C LEU A 81 0.25 5.66 7.86
N ASP A 82 -0.03 5.78 6.57
CA ASP A 82 -0.81 6.87 6.02
C ASP A 82 -2.31 6.71 6.37
N PRO A 83 -2.98 7.77 6.86
CA PRO A 83 -4.40 7.72 7.20
C PRO A 83 -5.31 7.33 6.04
N ALA A 84 -4.91 7.57 4.79
CA ALA A 84 -5.69 7.19 3.61
C ALA A 84 -5.81 5.67 3.44
N LEU A 85 -4.89 4.88 4.03
CA LEU A 85 -5.05 3.44 4.16
C LEU A 85 -5.88 3.10 5.39
N LEU A 86 -5.51 3.63 6.56
CA LEU A 86 -6.14 3.28 7.84
C LEU A 86 -7.65 3.52 7.81
N GLY A 87 -8.09 4.70 7.35
CA GLY A 87 -9.52 5.02 7.28
C GLY A 87 -10.31 4.09 6.36
N ARG A 88 -9.66 3.49 5.35
CA ARG A 88 -10.30 2.47 4.50
C ARG A 88 -10.38 1.13 5.22
N VAL A 89 -9.35 0.75 5.96
CA VAL A 89 -9.40 -0.46 6.78
C VAL A 89 -10.51 -0.37 7.83
N GLU A 90 -10.64 0.77 8.53
CA GLU A 90 -11.74 0.99 9.48
C GLU A 90 -13.11 0.89 8.80
N GLN A 91 -13.30 1.52 7.63
CA GLN A 91 -14.55 1.39 6.85
C GLN A 91 -14.89 -0.06 6.48
N LEU A 92 -13.88 -0.90 6.20
CA LEU A 92 -14.10 -2.32 5.93
C LEU A 92 -14.48 -3.09 7.19
N ILE A 93 -13.88 -2.76 8.33
CA ILE A 93 -14.22 -3.36 9.63
C ILE A 93 -15.66 -3.00 9.97
N ASP A 94 -16.01 -1.71 9.96
CA ASP A 94 -17.37 -1.23 10.24
C ASP A 94 -18.41 -1.94 9.37
N PHE A 95 -18.12 -2.12 8.08
CA PHE A 95 -19.01 -2.79 7.14
C PHE A 95 -19.31 -4.25 7.50
N VAL A 96 -18.34 -4.99 8.04
CA VAL A 96 -18.53 -6.41 8.39
C VAL A 96 -18.97 -6.62 9.83
N THR A 97 -18.88 -5.58 10.68
CA THR A 97 -19.23 -5.68 12.11
C THR A 97 -20.50 -4.91 12.50
N ALA A 98 -21.08 -4.10 11.62
CA ALA A 98 -22.37 -3.46 11.87
C ALA A 98 -23.49 -4.50 11.98
N GLU A 99 -24.33 -4.38 13.02
CA GLU A 99 -25.50 -5.24 13.28
C GLU A 99 -26.68 -4.97 12.33
#